data_AF-A0A7S1T9N3-F1
#
_entry.id   AF-A0A7S1T9N3-F1
#
_cell.length_a   1.000
_cell.length_b   1.000
_cell.length_c   1.000
_cell.angle_alpha   90.00
_cell.angle_beta   90.00
_cell.angle_gamma   90.00
#
_symmetry.space_group_name_H-M   'P 1'
#
loop_
_entity.id
_entity.type
_entity.pdbx_description
1 polymer ?
#
loop_
_entity_poly.entity_id
_entity_poly.type
_entity_poly.pdbx_seq_one_letter_code
_entity_poly.pdbx_strand_id
1 'polypeptide(L)'
;MGRRRGGTVFPLARIKKMMQSDEEVGKIATGAPLLLSKALELMLEDLVTQSAMVAKARGAQTVAPRHFKECIMRENLFDFLKGNVENVLDMVEAEDVPEGVVVGEDQDGVGGEPVVDS
;
A
#
# COMPACT_ATOMS: atom_id res chain seq x y z
N MET A 1 -6.18 -24.32 3.14
CA MET A 1 -5.20 -24.25 4.25
C MET A 1 -5.81 -23.40 5.35
N GLY A 2 -6.24 -24.01 6.47
CA GLY A 2 -7.02 -23.33 7.51
C GLY A 2 -6.17 -22.36 8.34
N ARG A 3 -6.52 -21.08 8.32
CA ARG A 3 -5.93 -20.04 9.20
C ARG A 3 -6.25 -20.43 10.64
N ARG A 4 -5.23 -20.72 11.47
CA ARG A 4 -5.43 -21.10 12.88
C ARG A 4 -6.09 -19.94 13.62
N ARG A 5 -7.40 -20.05 13.91
CA ARG A 5 -8.21 -19.03 14.58
C ARG A 5 -8.03 -19.03 16.11
N GLY A 6 -6.79 -19.01 16.61
CA GLY A 6 -6.55 -19.12 18.06
C GLY A 6 -5.33 -18.38 18.61
N GLY A 7 -4.45 -17.86 17.75
CA GLY A 7 -3.32 -17.04 18.17
C GLY A 7 -3.52 -15.61 17.67
N THR A 8 -3.27 -14.62 18.52
CA THR A 8 -3.16 -13.23 18.07
C THR A 8 -1.96 -13.07 17.16
N VAL A 9 -2.07 -12.26 16.11
CA VAL A 9 -0.97 -11.99 15.16
C VAL A 9 0.21 -11.30 15.86
N PHE A 10 -0.07 -10.56 16.94
CA PHE A 10 0.92 -9.83 17.73
C PHE A 10 1.13 -10.48 19.12
N PRO A 11 2.37 -10.54 19.64
CA PRO A 11 2.64 -11.02 20.99
C PRO A 11 2.02 -10.11 22.05
N LEU A 12 1.13 -10.63 22.89
CA LEU A 12 0.42 -9.86 23.92
C LEU A 12 1.36 -9.14 24.90
N ALA A 13 2.50 -9.75 25.24
CA ALA A 13 3.50 -9.13 26.11
C ALA A 13 4.11 -7.86 25.50
N ARG A 14 4.29 -7.81 24.17
CA ARG A 14 4.79 -6.63 23.46
C ARG A 14 3.74 -5.52 23.42
N ILE A 15 2.48 -5.89 23.17
CA ILE A 15 1.35 -4.94 23.21
C ILE A 15 1.24 -4.33 24.61
N LYS A 16 1.24 -5.15 25.66
CA LYS A 16 1.23 -4.67 27.04
C LYS A 16 2.40 -3.72 27.33
N LYS A 17 3.61 -4.05 26.86
CA LYS A 17 4.79 -3.18 27.04
C LYS A 17 4.64 -1.83 26.31
N MET A 18 4.06 -1.82 25.11
CA MET A 18 3.77 -0.57 24.38
C MET A 18 2.66 0.24 25.05
N MET A 19 1.63 -0.41 25.60
CA MET A 19 0.60 0.29 26.37
C MET A 19 1.17 0.95 27.63
N GLN A 20 2.10 0.28 28.32
CA GLN A 20 2.75 0.79 29.55
C GLN A 20 4.00 1.64 29.28
N SER A 21 4.31 1.99 28.03
CA SER A 21 5.31 3.04 27.78
C SER A 21 4.76 4.43 28.01
N ASP A 22 3.44 4.56 28.06
CA ASP A 22 2.75 5.76 28.53
C ASP A 22 2.70 5.73 30.08
N GLU A 23 3.31 6.74 30.71
CA GLU A 23 3.46 6.83 32.18
C GLU A 23 2.11 6.92 32.91
N GLU A 24 1.07 7.42 32.24
CA GLU A 24 -0.29 7.53 32.79
C GLU A 24 -1.03 6.18 32.79
N VAL A 25 -0.50 5.16 32.10
CA VAL A 25 -1.12 3.83 32.00
C VAL A 25 -0.68 2.93 33.15
N GLY A 26 -1.57 2.77 34.13
CA GLY A 26 -1.38 1.85 35.27
C GLY A 26 -1.64 0.37 34.96
N LYS A 27 -2.59 -0.23 35.70
CA LYS A 27 -2.92 -1.66 35.53
C LYS A 27 -3.79 -1.86 34.28
N ILE A 28 -3.44 -2.84 33.47
CA ILE A 28 -4.16 -3.18 32.23
C ILE A 28 -4.99 -4.44 32.44
N ALA A 29 -6.27 -4.39 32.09
CA ALA A 29 -7.15 -5.54 32.08
C ALA A 29 -6.68 -6.60 31.07
N THR A 30 -6.79 -7.89 31.42
CA THR A 30 -6.30 -9.00 30.59
C THR A 30 -6.87 -9.02 29.18
N GLY A 31 -8.12 -8.57 28.99
CA GLY A 31 -8.77 -8.51 27.68
C GLY A 31 -8.33 -7.35 26.79
N ALA A 32 -7.79 -6.26 27.35
CA ALA A 32 -7.47 -5.06 26.58
C ALA A 32 -6.34 -5.28 25.56
N PRO A 33 -5.21 -5.95 25.90
CA PRO A 33 -4.17 -6.27 24.91
C PRO A 33 -4.67 -7.18 23.78
N LEU A 34 -5.61 -8.09 24.06
CA LEU A 34 -6.21 -8.98 23.06
C LEU A 34 -7.04 -8.18 22.06
N LEU A 35 -7.90 -7.28 22.54
CA LEU A 35 -8.71 -6.43 21.68
C LEU A 35 -7.84 -5.48 20.85
N LEU A 36 -6.85 -4.85 21.48
CA LEU A 36 -5.90 -3.99 20.77
C LEU A 36 -5.12 -4.76 19.71
N SER A 37 -4.75 -6.02 19.96
CA SER A 37 -4.13 -6.88 18.96
C SER A 37 -5.00 -7.05 17.72
N LYS A 38 -6.31 -7.26 17.89
CA LYS A 38 -7.23 -7.41 16.78
C LYS A 38 -7.47 -6.10 16.05
N ALA A 39 -7.58 -4.99 16.79
CA ALA A 39 -7.71 -3.66 16.20
C ALA A 39 -6.48 -3.30 15.35
N LEU A 40 -5.27 -3.59 15.82
CA LEU A 40 -4.03 -3.39 15.07
C LEU A 40 -3.99 -4.23 13.79
N GLU A 41 -4.46 -5.48 13.82
CA GLU A 41 -4.55 -6.32 12.62
C GLU A 41 -5.46 -5.69 11.57
N LEU A 42 -6.66 -5.25 11.96
CA LEU A 42 -7.61 -4.63 11.05
C LEU A 42 -7.13 -3.27 10.53
N MET A 43 -6.53 -2.45 11.39
CA MET A 43 -5.99 -1.14 11.01
C MET A 43 -4.84 -1.28 10.00
N LEU A 44 -3.93 -2.25 10.20
CA LEU A 44 -2.83 -2.49 9.27
C LEU A 44 -3.32 -3.09 7.95
N GLU A 45 -4.32 -3.97 7.99
CA GLU A 45 -4.97 -4.49 6.79
C GLU A 45 -5.57 -3.34 5.96
N ASP A 46 -6.32 -2.44 6.59
CA ASP A 46 -6.93 -1.29 5.92
C ASP A 46 -5.88 -0.32 5.36
N LEU A 47 -4.91 0.11 6.17
CA LEU A 47 -3.86 1.03 5.75
C LEU A 47 -3.05 0.50 4.56
N VAL A 48 -2.64 -0.77 4.61
CA VAL A 48 -1.86 -1.40 3.53
C VAL A 48 -2.71 -1.58 2.28
N THR A 49 -3.98 -1.97 2.43
CA THR A 49 -4.90 -2.16 1.30
C THR A 49 -5.13 -0.85 0.56
N GLN A 50 -5.42 0.22 1.28
CA GLN A 50 -5.63 1.54 0.67
C GLN A 50 -4.34 2.09 0.05
N SER A 51 -3.20 1.95 0.71
CA SER A 51 -1.89 2.33 0.14
C SER A 51 -1.55 1.53 -1.13
N ALA A 52 -1.95 0.26 -1.19
CA ALA A 52 -1.81 -0.56 -2.40
C ALA A 52 -2.76 -0.12 -3.52
N MET A 53 -3.97 0.34 -3.21
CA MET A 53 -4.88 0.94 -4.20
C MET A 53 -4.29 2.22 -4.79
N VAL A 54 -3.70 3.09 -3.96
CA VAL A 54 -2.97 4.28 -4.41
C VAL A 54 -1.81 3.88 -5.33
N ALA A 55 -0.99 2.91 -4.93
CA ALA A 55 0.12 2.41 -5.76
C ALA A 55 -0.38 1.93 -7.14
N LYS A 56 -1.45 1.13 -7.16
CA LYS A 56 -2.04 0.59 -8.38
C LYS A 56 -2.60 1.70 -9.29
N ALA A 57 -3.27 2.71 -8.72
CA ALA A 57 -3.78 3.85 -9.47
C ALA A 57 -2.66 4.66 -10.15
N ARG A 58 -1.44 4.62 -9.60
CA ARG A 58 -0.23 5.25 -10.16
C ARG A 58 0.58 4.33 -11.08
N GLY A 59 0.03 3.17 -11.45
CA GLY A 59 0.73 2.18 -12.29
C GLY A 59 1.92 1.49 -11.61
N ALA A 60 2.07 1.64 -10.30
CA ALA A 60 3.18 1.03 -9.55
C ALA A 60 2.83 -0.41 -9.15
N GLN A 61 3.80 -1.31 -9.30
CA GLN A 61 3.69 -2.71 -8.84
C GLN A 61 4.10 -2.90 -7.38
N THR A 62 4.79 -1.91 -6.80
CA THR A 62 5.34 -1.96 -5.44
C THR A 62 4.80 -0.80 -4.61
N VAL A 63 4.38 -1.08 -3.37
CA VAL A 63 3.99 -0.03 -2.42
C VAL A 63 5.24 0.63 -1.86
N ALA A 64 5.35 1.95 -2.02
CA ALA A 64 6.46 2.78 -1.55
C ALA A 64 5.95 3.78 -0.50
N PRO A 65 6.84 4.39 0.32
CA PRO A 65 6.46 5.34 1.38
C PRO A 65 5.55 6.48 0.90
N ARG A 66 5.74 6.97 -0.33
CA ARG A 66 4.91 8.02 -0.93
C ARG A 66 3.42 7.62 -1.09
N HIS A 67 3.13 6.33 -1.31
CA HIS A 67 1.75 5.84 -1.40
C HIS A 67 1.09 5.84 -0.02
N PHE A 68 1.84 5.51 1.04
CA PHE A 68 1.37 5.66 2.42
C PHE A 68 1.12 7.13 2.76
N LYS A 69 2.02 8.05 2.35
CA LYS A 69 1.81 9.49 2.57
C LYS A 69 0.50 9.96 1.95
N GLU A 70 0.24 9.69 0.67
CA GLU A 70 -1.02 10.08 0.03
C GLU A 70 -2.24 9.46 0.72
N CYS A 71 -2.19 8.17 1.06
CA CYS A 71 -3.26 7.48 1.79
C CYS A 71 -3.55 8.13 3.16
N ILE A 72 -2.50 8.39 3.96
CA ILE A 72 -2.61 8.98 5.30
C ILE A 72 -3.12 10.42 5.23
N MET A 73 -2.72 11.19 4.20
CA MET A 73 -3.17 12.56 4.04
C MET A 73 -4.64 12.67 3.61
N ARG A 74 -5.17 11.64 2.93
CA ARG A 74 -6.54 11.60 2.43
C ARG A 74 -7.56 11.15 3.48
N GLU A 75 -7.18 10.26 4.39
CA GLU A 75 -8.11 9.60 5.31
C GLU A 75 -7.98 10.10 6.74
N ASN A 76 -9.07 10.67 7.27
CA ASN A 76 -9.10 11.24 8.62
C ASN A 76 -8.84 10.21 9.74
N LEU A 77 -9.12 8.92 9.47
CA LEU A 77 -8.86 7.83 10.42
C LEU A 77 -7.35 7.66 10.69
N PHE A 78 -6.49 8.05 9.74
CA PHE A 78 -5.04 7.93 9.84
C PHE A 78 -4.33 9.21 10.27
N ASP A 79 -5.06 10.23 10.74
CA ASP A 79 -4.50 11.53 11.10
C ASP A 79 -3.35 11.46 12.12
N PHE A 80 -3.40 10.49 13.03
CA PHE A 80 -2.34 10.24 14.01
C PHE A 80 -0.98 9.85 13.38
N LEU A 81 -0.97 9.44 12.11
CA LEU A 81 0.24 9.08 11.36
C LEU A 81 0.82 10.22 10.52
N LYS A 82 0.13 11.37 10.40
CA LYS A 82 0.55 12.47 9.52
C LYS A 82 1.96 12.98 9.86
N GLY A 83 2.28 13.12 11.14
CA GLY A 83 3.62 13.50 11.60
C GLY A 83 4.71 12.49 11.23
N ASN A 84 4.37 11.20 11.11
CA ASN A 84 5.35 10.16 10.74
C ASN A 84 5.73 10.19 9.25
N VAL A 85 4.92 10.81 8.40
CA VAL A 85 5.14 10.85 6.94
C VAL A 85 5.49 12.24 6.41
N GLU A 86 5.71 13.21 7.30
CA GLU A 86 5.98 14.61 6.93
C GLU A 86 7.19 14.74 5.97
N ASN A 87 8.25 13.97 6.21
CA ASN A 87 9.52 14.03 5.48
C ASN A 87 9.54 13.11 4.23
N VAL A 88 8.46 12.38 3.98
CA VAL A 88 8.34 11.57 2.76
C VAL A 88 8.06 12.49 1.59
N LEU A 89 8.77 12.33 0.47
CA LEU A 89 8.51 13.12 -0.73
C LEU A 89 7.10 12.84 -1.25
N ASP A 90 6.39 13.91 -1.59
CA ASP A 90 5.09 13.81 -2.24
C ASP A 90 5.21 13.14 -3.60
N MET A 91 4.11 12.50 -4.02
CA MET A 91 4.02 12.09 -5.41
C MET A 91 3.90 13.32 -6.28
N VAL A 92 4.76 13.42 -7.28
CA VAL A 92 4.54 14.34 -8.39
C VAL A 92 3.25 13.92 -9.09
N GLU A 93 2.35 14.87 -9.32
CA GLU A 93 1.22 14.65 -10.22
C GLU A 93 1.81 14.18 -11.54
N ALA A 94 1.29 13.06 -12.06
CA ALA A 94 1.59 12.71 -13.43
C ALA A 94 0.95 13.84 -14.26
N GLU A 95 1.76 14.75 -14.77
CA GLU A 95 1.31 15.66 -15.82
C GLU A 95 0.65 14.78 -16.89
N ASP A 96 -0.55 15.17 -17.33
CA ASP A 96 -1.27 14.52 -18.43
C ASP A 96 -0.30 14.38 -19.61
N VAL A 97 0.30 13.21 -19.76
CA VAL A 97 1.01 12.86 -20.98
C VAL A 97 -0.11 12.70 -22.00
N PRO A 98 -0.21 13.56 -23.03
CA PRO A 98 -1.25 13.44 -24.02
C PRO A 98 -1.16 12.04 -24.64
N GLU A 99 -2.24 11.26 -24.53
CA GLU A 99 -2.42 10.00 -25.25
C GLU A 99 -2.32 10.30 -26.75
N GLY A 100 -1.14 10.12 -27.35
CA GLY A 100 -0.97 10.54 -28.75
C GLY A 100 0.37 10.32 -29.42
N VAL A 101 1.30 9.52 -28.89
CA VAL A 101 2.45 9.06 -29.68
C VAL A 101 2.21 7.62 -30.12
N VAL A 102 1.46 7.49 -31.21
CA VAL A 102 1.54 6.31 -32.07
C VAL A 102 2.94 6.28 -32.67
N VAL A 103 3.83 5.45 -32.11
CA VAL A 103 5.06 5.08 -32.81
C VAL A 103 4.60 4.19 -33.95
N GLY A 104 4.61 4.74 -35.17
CA GLY A 104 4.22 4.03 -36.38
C GLY A 104 5.06 2.77 -36.52
N GLU A 105 4.39 1.63 -36.66
CA GLU A 105 5.00 0.40 -37.15
C GLU A 105 5.41 0.66 -38.60
N ASP A 106 6.72 0.68 -38.87
CA ASP A 106 7.28 0.72 -40.22
C ASP A 106 6.73 -0.46 -41.04
N GLN A 107 5.85 -0.15 -42.00
CA GLN A 107 5.41 -1.07 -43.04
C GLN A 107 6.52 -1.20 -44.09
N ASP A 108 7.33 -2.25 -44.01
CA ASP A 108 8.13 -2.71 -45.14
C ASP A 108 7.24 -3.49 -46.11
N GLY A 109 6.73 -2.79 -47.13
CA GLY A 109 5.93 -3.36 -48.22
C GLY A 109 6.35 -2.82 -49.59
N VAL A 110 7.27 -3.51 -50.26
CA VAL A 110 7.47 -3.51 -51.72
C VAL A 110 8.02 -4.92 -52.05
N GLY A 111 7.55 -5.75 -52.97
CA GLY A 111 6.63 -5.71 -54.11
C GLY A 111 6.95 -7.00 -54.92
N GLY A 112 5.93 -7.70 -55.44
CA GLY A 112 6.00 -9.14 -55.72
C GLY A 112 6.57 -9.68 -57.05
N GLU A 113 6.69 -11.02 -57.05
CA GLU A 113 6.58 -12.06 -58.12
C GLU A 113 7.59 -12.11 -59.31
N PRO A 114 7.83 -13.26 -60.00
CA PRO A 114 7.05 -14.51 -60.05
C PRO A 114 7.82 -15.87 -59.98
N VAL A 115 7.02 -16.93 -59.90
CA VAL A 115 7.27 -18.37 -60.13
C VAL A 115 8.20 -18.74 -61.30
N VAL A 116 9.09 -19.71 -61.09
CA VAL A 116 9.44 -20.75 -62.09
C VAL A 116 9.74 -22.09 -61.40
N ASP A 117 9.11 -23.14 -61.91
CA ASP A 117 9.19 -24.56 -61.58
C ASP A 117 10.47 -25.20 -62.17
N SER A 118 11.14 -26.08 -61.43
CA SER A 118 11.88 -27.29 -61.86
C SER A 118 12.59 -27.97 -60.69
#